data_AF-A0A3C1RV80-F1
#
_entry.id   AF-A0A3C1RV80-F1
#
_cell.length_a   1.000
_cell.length_b   1.000
_cell.length_c   1.000
_cell.angle_alpha   90.00
_cell.angle_beta   90.00
_cell.angle_gamma   90.00
#
_symmetry.space_group_name_H-M   'P 1'
#
loop_
_entity.id
_entity.type
_entity.pdbx_description
1 polymer ?
#
loop_
_entity_poly.entity_id
_entity_poly.type
_entity_poly.pdbx_seq_one_letter_code
_entity_poly.pdbx_strand_id
1 'polypeptide(L)'
;MKKIVLGISTVLMAFNLGINLSLAADPFRKNDPRPIGNQTEAAFKSMFAQGNYKQAKQYLEQAKSQEPNEPLVYALLASLAYQDEDFTSLKTYSDKTLESAKLLSTKDALRGNLYVAVGLFLQGGHTLVTEGTFKGASKALNKLQDVLKFLDVAQKIDSQDPELNLIQGYMDLLLSLNLPFSDSTKAINQLEKQAEPRYLAYRGIAVGYKNLGQQEQALSYTEKALSEAPNHPEVLYLKAQILAEQGKKLQAENQTTTPTQLKEAQEYFTKSLGQSEQLPKRLVAQIFYEQCKNLNRIDHQSRPCDPLRDTIKDANGLWGPMANQLPQL
;
A
#
# COMPACT_ATOMS: atom_id res chain seq x y z
N MET A 1 -77.46 29.22 19.77
CA MET A 1 -76.07 28.74 19.92
C MET A 1 -75.92 27.41 19.20
N LYS A 2 -75.08 27.34 18.16
CA LYS A 2 -74.21 26.19 17.85
C LYS A 2 -73.31 26.58 16.68
N LYS A 3 -72.04 26.83 16.99
CA LYS A 3 -70.96 27.14 16.04
C LYS A 3 -70.58 25.84 15.32
N ILE A 4 -70.52 25.87 14.00
CA ILE A 4 -69.91 24.83 13.18
C ILE A 4 -68.43 25.21 13.07
N VAL A 5 -67.56 24.37 13.64
CA VAL A 5 -66.10 24.48 13.48
C VAL A 5 -65.70 23.48 12.41
N LEU A 6 -65.26 23.98 11.24
CA LEU A 6 -64.56 23.18 10.25
C LEU A 6 -63.18 22.81 10.80
N GLY A 7 -62.92 21.52 10.98
CA GLY A 7 -61.61 20.98 11.29
C GLY A 7 -60.76 20.91 10.01
N ILE A 8 -59.63 21.62 10.00
CA ILE A 8 -58.60 21.51 8.97
C ILE A 8 -57.68 20.36 9.40
N SER A 9 -57.77 19.22 8.71
CA SER A 9 -56.80 18.13 8.85
C SER A 9 -55.53 18.47 8.07
N THR A 10 -54.51 18.97 8.76
CA THR A 10 -53.15 19.08 8.22
C THR A 10 -52.50 17.70 8.20
N VAL A 11 -52.49 17.06 7.04
CA VAL A 11 -51.65 15.88 6.77
C VAL A 11 -50.20 16.36 6.68
N LEU A 12 -49.41 16.16 7.75
CA LEU A 12 -47.96 16.24 7.66
C LEU A 12 -47.46 15.03 6.87
N MET A 13 -47.11 15.24 5.58
CA MET A 13 -46.24 14.31 4.87
C MET A 13 -44.82 14.50 5.38
N ALA A 14 -44.43 13.67 6.35
CA ALA A 14 -43.04 13.51 6.72
C ALA A 14 -42.32 12.75 5.59
N PHE A 15 -41.61 13.47 4.73
CA PHE A 15 -40.60 12.89 3.84
C PHE A 15 -39.44 12.40 4.72
N ASN A 16 -39.50 11.14 5.14
CA ASN A 16 -38.32 10.42 5.62
C ASN A 16 -37.40 10.18 4.42
N LEU A 17 -36.60 11.19 4.05
CA LEU A 17 -35.35 10.94 3.36
C LEU A 17 -34.46 10.22 4.37
N GLY A 18 -34.52 8.90 4.36
CA GLY A 18 -33.51 8.05 4.98
C GLY A 18 -32.19 8.28 4.27
N ILE A 19 -31.50 9.35 4.62
CA ILE A 19 -30.09 9.49 4.34
C ILE A 19 -29.45 8.39 5.18
N ASN A 20 -29.15 7.26 4.55
CA ASN A 20 -28.18 6.33 5.10
C ASN A 20 -26.87 7.10 5.16
N LEU A 21 -26.64 7.82 6.26
CA LEU A 21 -25.34 8.31 6.65
C LEU A 21 -24.51 7.05 6.94
N SER A 22 -23.97 6.45 5.87
CA SER A 22 -22.94 5.42 5.98
C SER A 22 -21.68 6.10 6.52
N LEU A 23 -21.66 6.35 7.83
CA LEU A 23 -20.59 7.00 8.57
C LEU A 23 -19.32 6.14 8.69
N ALA A 24 -19.26 5.01 7.98
CA ALA A 24 -18.08 4.16 7.91
C ALA A 24 -17.48 4.21 6.51
N ALA A 25 -16.66 5.23 6.27
CA ALA A 25 -15.76 5.32 5.12
C ALA A 25 -14.28 5.47 5.54
N ASP A 26 -13.98 5.48 6.85
CA ASP A 26 -12.62 5.68 7.37
C ASP A 26 -11.97 4.33 7.70
N PRO A 27 -10.98 3.85 6.90
CA PRO A 27 -10.31 2.59 7.17
C PRO A 27 -9.23 2.70 8.27
N PHE A 28 -8.94 3.91 8.76
CA PHE A 28 -7.86 4.19 9.72
C PHE A 28 -8.40 4.39 11.14
N ARG A 29 -9.53 5.08 11.29
CA ARG A 29 -10.05 5.48 12.60
C ARG A 29 -11.32 4.71 12.96
N LYS A 30 -11.25 3.97 14.06
CA LYS A 30 -12.43 3.34 14.68
C LYS A 30 -13.25 4.34 15.52
N ASN A 31 -12.57 5.30 16.13
CA ASN A 31 -13.16 6.37 16.93
C ASN A 31 -12.99 7.69 16.17
N ASP A 32 -14.03 8.51 16.12
CA ASP A 32 -14.04 9.79 15.38
C ASP A 32 -13.64 9.63 13.89
N PRO A 33 -14.41 8.82 13.12
CA PRO A 33 -14.09 8.54 11.73
C PRO A 33 -14.21 9.80 10.88
N ARG A 34 -13.29 9.95 9.93
CA ARG A 34 -13.25 11.08 9.01
C ARG A 34 -13.83 10.72 7.64
N PRO A 35 -14.50 11.64 6.95
CA PRO A 35 -15.08 11.36 5.65
C PRO A 35 -13.98 11.16 4.59
N ILE A 36 -13.91 9.95 4.02
CA ILE A 36 -12.98 9.57 2.93
C ILE A 36 -13.74 9.18 1.66
N GLY A 37 -15.02 8.83 1.77
CA GLY A 37 -15.86 8.38 0.64
C GLY A 37 -15.83 6.86 0.45
N ASN A 38 -16.97 6.30 0.02
CA ASN A 38 -17.18 4.87 -0.03
C ASN A 38 -16.33 4.21 -1.14
N GLN A 39 -16.11 4.88 -2.27
CA GLN A 39 -15.28 4.34 -3.36
C GLN A 39 -13.80 4.36 -2.98
N THR A 40 -13.34 5.42 -2.33
CA THR A 40 -11.97 5.49 -1.81
C THR A 40 -11.72 4.42 -0.75
N GLU A 41 -12.66 4.21 0.18
CA GLU A 41 -12.54 3.15 1.18
C GLU A 41 -12.50 1.76 0.53
N ALA A 42 -13.39 1.50 -0.44
CA ALA A 42 -13.42 0.25 -1.18
C ALA A 42 -12.10 0.01 -1.94
N ALA A 43 -11.56 1.05 -2.60
CA ALA A 43 -10.26 0.99 -3.24
C ALA A 43 -9.13 0.65 -2.26
N PHE A 44 -9.11 1.32 -1.10
CA PHE A 44 -8.12 1.09 -0.05
C PHE A 44 -8.18 -0.36 0.47
N LYS A 45 -9.38 -0.86 0.81
CA LYS A 45 -9.58 -2.24 1.28
C LYS A 45 -9.20 -3.26 0.21
N SER A 46 -9.61 -3.06 -1.04
CA SER A 46 -9.22 -3.94 -2.13
C SER A 46 -7.71 -3.98 -2.33
N MET A 47 -7.03 -2.83 -2.26
CA MET A 47 -5.57 -2.78 -2.43
C MET A 47 -4.84 -3.41 -1.25
N PHE A 48 -5.15 -3.02 -0.01
CA PHE A 48 -4.29 -3.31 1.14
C PHE A 48 -4.78 -4.44 2.04
N ALA A 49 -6.09 -4.74 2.08
CA ALA A 49 -6.60 -5.88 2.84
C ALA A 49 -6.66 -7.13 1.94
N GLN A 50 -7.08 -6.97 0.69
CA GLN A 50 -7.29 -8.09 -0.24
C GLN A 50 -6.10 -8.31 -1.19
N GLY A 51 -5.18 -7.35 -1.31
CA GLY A 51 -4.10 -7.39 -2.31
C GLY A 51 -4.61 -7.48 -3.75
N ASN A 52 -5.81 -6.94 -4.01
CA ASN A 52 -6.46 -6.93 -5.32
C ASN A 52 -6.35 -5.54 -5.95
N TYR A 53 -5.21 -5.30 -6.61
CA TYR A 53 -4.89 -4.03 -7.25
C TYR A 53 -5.79 -3.76 -8.46
N LYS A 54 -6.19 -4.81 -9.17
CA LYS A 54 -7.10 -4.73 -10.32
C LYS A 54 -8.46 -4.17 -9.91
N GLN A 55 -9.05 -4.70 -8.85
CA GLN A 55 -10.31 -4.21 -8.30
C GLN A 55 -10.14 -2.82 -7.68
N ALA A 56 -9.04 -2.57 -6.95
CA ALA A 56 -8.75 -1.27 -6.38
C ALA A 56 -8.72 -0.17 -7.46
N LYS A 57 -8.08 -0.44 -8.61
CA LYS A 57 -8.06 0.51 -9.74
C LYS A 57 -9.47 0.84 -10.24
N GLN A 58 -10.38 -0.14 -10.32
CA GLN A 58 -11.77 0.10 -10.73
C GLN A 58 -12.52 1.01 -9.75
N TYR A 59 -12.29 0.84 -8.45
CA TYR A 59 -12.87 1.73 -7.44
C TYR A 59 -12.26 3.13 -7.49
N LEU A 60 -10.94 3.25 -7.72
CA LEU A 60 -10.28 4.55 -7.88
C LEU A 60 -10.79 5.34 -9.09
N GLU A 61 -11.09 4.66 -10.21
CA GLU A 61 -11.68 5.32 -11.38
C GLU A 61 -13.09 5.86 -11.08
N GLN A 62 -13.89 5.13 -10.28
CA GLN A 62 -15.19 5.62 -9.80
C GLN A 62 -15.01 6.80 -8.84
N ALA A 63 -14.13 6.66 -7.85
CA ALA A 63 -13.81 7.68 -6.85
C ALA A 63 -13.34 8.99 -7.50
N LYS A 64 -12.55 8.92 -8.58
CA LYS A 64 -12.11 10.11 -9.33
C LYS A 64 -13.27 10.99 -9.81
N SER A 65 -14.43 10.40 -10.10
CA SER A 65 -15.63 11.12 -10.55
C SER A 65 -16.59 11.48 -9.41
N GLN A 66 -16.71 10.61 -8.40
CA GLN A 66 -17.70 10.74 -7.31
C GLN A 66 -17.15 11.47 -6.08
N GLU A 67 -15.83 11.38 -5.87
CA GLU A 67 -15.09 11.86 -4.71
C GLU A 67 -13.88 12.71 -5.17
N PRO A 68 -14.05 13.69 -6.10
CA PRO A 68 -12.93 14.32 -6.81
C PRO A 68 -12.00 15.15 -5.93
N ASN A 69 -12.39 15.44 -4.69
CA ASN A 69 -11.64 16.23 -3.72
C ASN A 69 -10.96 15.37 -2.64
N GLU A 70 -11.03 14.04 -2.72
CA GLU A 70 -10.34 13.15 -1.79
C GLU A 70 -8.87 12.91 -2.26
N PRO A 71 -7.86 13.41 -1.53
CA PRO A 71 -6.47 13.28 -1.93
C PRO A 71 -5.95 11.84 -1.97
N LEU A 72 -6.49 10.93 -1.15
CA LEU A 72 -6.10 9.53 -1.12
C LEU A 72 -6.35 8.83 -2.47
N VAL A 73 -7.42 9.19 -3.19
CA VAL A 73 -7.71 8.66 -4.53
C VAL A 73 -6.50 8.87 -5.45
N TYR A 74 -6.02 10.10 -5.52
CA TYR A 74 -4.92 10.45 -6.41
C TYR A 74 -3.58 9.91 -5.90
N ALA A 75 -3.39 9.80 -4.59
CA ALA A 75 -2.18 9.19 -4.03
C ALA A 75 -2.06 7.70 -4.41
N LEU A 76 -3.17 6.96 -4.38
CA LEU A 76 -3.22 5.56 -4.79
C LEU A 76 -3.12 5.38 -6.30
N LEU A 77 -3.70 6.30 -7.10
CA LEU A 77 -3.49 6.29 -8.55
C LEU A 77 -2.04 6.62 -8.92
N ALA A 78 -1.38 7.53 -8.19
CA ALA A 78 0.02 7.85 -8.37
C ALA A 78 0.93 6.65 -8.06
N SER A 79 0.65 5.89 -6.99
CA SER A 79 1.43 4.70 -6.65
C SER A 79 1.28 3.60 -7.71
N LEU A 80 0.07 3.39 -8.25
CA LEU A 80 -0.16 2.50 -9.38
C LEU A 80 0.60 2.95 -10.63
N ALA A 81 0.56 4.25 -10.96
CA ALA A 81 1.29 4.80 -12.10
C ALA A 81 2.81 4.63 -11.95
N TYR A 82 3.36 4.81 -10.74
CA TYR A 82 4.76 4.53 -10.46
C TYR A 82 5.11 3.06 -10.72
N GLN A 83 4.31 2.12 -10.23
CA GLN A 83 4.50 0.68 -10.44
C GLN A 83 4.42 0.30 -11.93
N ASP A 84 3.56 0.99 -12.67
CA ASP A 84 3.38 0.82 -14.12
C ASP A 84 4.45 1.55 -14.95
N GLU A 85 5.37 2.30 -14.31
CA GLU A 85 6.34 3.20 -14.96
C GLU A 85 5.69 4.25 -15.88
N ASP A 86 4.42 4.56 -15.62
CA ASP A 86 3.70 5.66 -16.26
C ASP A 86 4.01 6.96 -15.51
N PHE A 87 5.20 7.52 -15.79
CA PHE A 87 5.68 8.71 -15.11
C PHE A 87 4.87 9.97 -15.44
N THR A 88 4.19 10.00 -16.59
CA THR A 88 3.27 11.09 -16.94
C THR A 88 2.03 11.08 -16.04
N SER A 89 1.42 9.91 -15.85
CA SER A 89 0.30 9.76 -14.90
C SER A 89 0.75 9.96 -13.45
N LEU A 90 1.95 9.48 -13.07
CA LEU A 90 2.52 9.72 -11.75
C LEU A 90 2.58 11.22 -11.45
N LYS A 91 3.10 12.03 -12.40
CA LYS A 91 3.14 13.48 -12.23
C LYS A 91 1.75 14.06 -12.04
N THR A 92 0.84 13.73 -12.96
CA THR A 92 -0.55 14.23 -12.95
C THR A 92 -1.25 13.92 -11.62
N TYR A 93 -1.14 12.69 -11.15
CA TYR A 93 -1.79 12.28 -9.90
C TYR A 93 -1.08 12.83 -8.66
N SER A 94 0.25 12.98 -8.66
CA SER A 94 0.96 13.65 -7.57
C SER A 94 0.55 15.12 -7.40
N ASP A 95 0.33 15.83 -8.51
CA ASP A 95 -0.14 17.22 -8.51
C ASP A 95 -1.58 17.31 -7.99
N LYS A 96 -2.45 16.38 -8.41
CA LYS A 96 -3.84 16.31 -7.92
C LYS A 96 -3.95 15.95 -6.45
N THR A 97 -3.10 15.05 -5.94
CA THR A 97 -3.00 14.78 -4.49
C THR A 97 -2.69 16.08 -3.75
N LEU A 98 -1.70 16.85 -4.19
CA LEU A 98 -1.34 18.12 -3.56
C LEU A 98 -2.46 19.17 -3.64
N GLU A 99 -3.14 19.30 -4.78
CA GLU A 99 -4.24 20.25 -4.98
C GLU A 99 -5.43 19.96 -4.06
N SER A 100 -5.93 18.72 -4.12
CA SER A 100 -7.03 18.24 -3.27
C SER A 100 -6.68 18.28 -1.78
N ALA A 101 -5.43 18.01 -1.40
CA ALA A 101 -4.97 18.13 -0.02
C ALA A 101 -5.02 19.57 0.50
N LYS A 102 -4.60 20.55 -0.31
CA LYS A 102 -4.70 21.98 0.05
C LYS A 102 -6.15 22.41 0.26
N LEU A 103 -7.07 21.90 -0.55
CA LEU A 103 -8.49 22.13 -0.36
C LEU A 103 -9.01 21.46 0.93
N LEU A 104 -8.58 20.22 1.19
CA LEU A 104 -8.94 19.49 2.41
C LEU A 104 -8.45 20.21 3.67
N SER A 105 -7.28 20.86 3.65
CA SER A 105 -6.71 21.61 4.78
C SER A 105 -7.65 22.68 5.36
N THR A 106 -8.63 23.19 4.59
CA THR A 106 -9.60 24.17 5.09
C THR A 106 -10.73 23.55 5.92
N LYS A 107 -10.89 22.22 5.87
CA LYS A 107 -11.93 21.45 6.57
C LYS A 107 -11.34 20.48 7.58
N ASP A 108 -10.20 19.92 7.24
CA ASP A 108 -9.44 18.98 8.04
C ASP A 108 -7.95 19.32 7.89
N ALA A 109 -7.45 20.08 8.85
CA ALA A 109 -6.07 20.53 8.85
C ALA A 109 -5.08 19.36 8.99
N LEU A 110 -5.41 18.29 9.72
CA LEU A 110 -4.48 17.17 9.89
C LEU A 110 -4.34 16.39 8.59
N ARG A 111 -5.45 15.91 8.01
CA ARG A 111 -5.40 15.16 6.74
C ARG A 111 -4.90 16.05 5.60
N GLY A 112 -5.32 17.31 5.57
CA GLY A 112 -4.83 18.27 4.58
C GLY A 112 -3.31 18.41 4.59
N ASN A 113 -2.70 18.66 5.75
CA ASN A 113 -1.23 18.75 5.85
C ASN A 113 -0.53 17.39 5.56
N LEU A 114 -1.11 16.27 6.03
CA LEU A 114 -0.61 14.92 5.72
C LEU A 114 -0.55 14.69 4.21
N TYR A 115 -1.63 14.93 3.47
CA TYR A 115 -1.65 14.69 2.03
C TYR A 115 -0.92 15.76 1.21
N VAL A 116 -0.70 16.96 1.75
CA VAL A 116 0.27 17.90 1.16
C VAL A 116 1.66 17.27 1.21
N ALA A 117 2.06 16.67 2.35
CA ALA A 117 3.32 15.95 2.47
C ALA A 117 3.38 14.75 1.49
N VAL A 118 2.31 13.95 1.39
CA VAL A 118 2.23 12.82 0.43
C VAL A 118 2.40 13.30 -1.01
N GLY A 119 1.70 14.35 -1.43
CA GLY A 119 1.82 14.90 -2.79
C GLY A 119 3.23 15.38 -3.10
N LEU A 120 3.87 16.09 -2.16
CA LEU A 120 5.26 16.54 -2.31
C LEU A 120 6.25 15.37 -2.37
N PHE A 121 6.04 14.33 -1.56
CA PHE A 121 6.84 13.11 -1.56
C PHE A 121 6.78 12.41 -2.93
N LEU A 122 5.57 12.25 -3.49
CA LEU A 122 5.34 11.66 -4.81
C LEU A 122 5.98 12.50 -5.93
N GLN A 123 5.88 13.84 -5.87
CA GLN A 123 6.58 14.72 -6.80
C GLN A 123 8.12 14.59 -6.71
N GLY A 124 8.65 14.38 -5.50
CA GLY A 124 10.06 14.08 -5.28
C GLY A 124 10.47 12.78 -5.95
N GLY A 125 9.70 11.71 -5.74
CA GLY A 125 9.87 10.42 -6.42
C GLY A 125 9.84 10.54 -7.94
N HIS A 126 8.85 11.24 -8.49
CA HIS A 126 8.77 11.55 -9.92
C HIS A 126 10.05 12.26 -10.43
N THR A 127 10.52 13.25 -9.68
CA THR A 127 11.74 14.00 -10.05
C THR A 127 12.96 13.09 -10.10
N LEU A 128 13.11 12.17 -9.14
CA LEU A 128 14.22 11.21 -9.12
C LEU A 128 14.19 10.25 -10.31
N VAL A 129 13.02 9.67 -10.63
CA VAL A 129 12.92 8.69 -11.72
C VAL A 129 13.02 9.31 -13.11
N THR A 130 12.62 10.57 -13.29
CA THR A 130 12.64 11.25 -14.61
C THR A 130 13.90 12.05 -14.87
N GLU A 131 14.51 12.66 -13.85
CA GLU A 131 15.72 13.47 -14.01
C GLU A 131 17.01 12.74 -13.60
N GLY A 132 16.88 11.55 -12.98
CA GLY A 132 17.98 10.76 -12.46
C GLY A 132 18.64 11.37 -11.22
N THR A 133 19.51 10.60 -10.56
CA THR A 133 20.13 10.98 -9.29
C THR A 133 20.93 12.28 -9.38
N PHE A 134 21.69 12.50 -10.46
CA PHE A 134 22.60 13.66 -10.55
C PHE A 134 21.86 15.01 -10.59
N LYS A 135 20.77 15.12 -11.37
CA LYS A 135 20.00 16.36 -11.50
C LYS A 135 18.81 16.42 -10.55
N GLY A 136 18.19 15.27 -10.28
CA GLY A 136 16.97 15.17 -9.49
C GLY A 136 17.20 15.15 -7.98
N ALA A 137 18.35 14.68 -7.47
CA ALA A 137 18.52 14.45 -6.03
C ALA A 137 18.42 15.73 -5.20
N SER A 138 19.04 16.85 -5.62
CA SER A 138 18.96 18.11 -4.88
C SER A 138 17.54 18.67 -4.85
N LYS A 139 16.82 18.59 -5.97
CA LYS A 139 15.41 18.99 -6.08
C LYS A 139 14.50 18.11 -5.21
N ALA A 140 14.73 16.79 -5.21
CA ALA A 140 13.99 15.85 -4.38
C ALA A 140 14.27 16.07 -2.89
N LEU A 141 15.52 16.37 -2.52
CA LEU A 141 15.90 16.69 -1.13
C LEU A 141 15.23 17.98 -0.64
N ASN A 142 15.17 19.01 -1.48
CA ASN A 142 14.44 20.24 -1.14
C ASN A 142 12.94 19.95 -0.91
N LYS A 143 12.31 19.13 -1.77
CA LYS A 143 10.92 18.70 -1.55
C LYS A 143 10.77 17.90 -0.27
N LEU A 144 11.73 17.03 0.06
CA LEU A 144 11.71 16.24 1.28
C LEU A 144 11.72 17.12 2.55
N GLN A 145 12.41 18.27 2.53
CA GLN A 145 12.34 19.23 3.63
C GLN A 145 10.91 19.76 3.83
N ASP A 146 10.20 20.06 2.74
CA ASP A 146 8.80 20.46 2.82
C ASP A 146 7.90 19.31 3.31
N VAL A 147 8.15 18.07 2.86
CA VAL A 147 7.44 16.87 3.37
C VAL A 147 7.54 16.80 4.89
N LEU A 148 8.76 16.88 5.44
CA LEU A 148 8.99 16.83 6.89
C LEU A 148 8.27 17.98 7.62
N LYS A 149 8.34 19.19 7.07
CA LYS A 149 7.64 20.36 7.63
C LYS A 149 6.12 20.14 7.72
N PHE A 150 5.50 19.58 6.69
CA PHE A 150 4.06 19.35 6.68
C PHE A 150 3.64 18.18 7.58
N LEU A 151 4.46 17.13 7.67
CA LEU A 151 4.26 16.06 8.66
C LEU A 151 4.35 16.58 10.10
N ASP A 152 5.32 17.46 10.39
CA ASP A 152 5.44 18.10 11.72
C ASP A 152 4.20 18.92 12.08
N VAL A 153 3.57 19.60 11.11
CA VAL A 153 2.33 20.33 11.33
C VAL A 153 1.18 19.37 11.63
N ALA A 154 1.03 18.29 10.85
CA ALA A 154 0.00 17.27 11.10
C ALA A 154 0.18 16.62 12.49
N GLN A 155 1.42 16.28 12.85
CA GLN A 155 1.75 15.66 14.14
C GLN A 155 1.50 16.57 15.34
N LYS A 156 1.63 17.89 15.19
CA LYS A 156 1.27 18.86 16.23
C LYS A 156 -0.24 18.96 16.47
N ILE A 157 -1.06 18.61 15.48
CA ILE A 157 -2.52 18.61 15.62
C ILE A 157 -2.96 17.38 16.39
N ASP A 158 -2.54 16.20 15.93
CA ASP A 158 -2.74 14.95 16.66
C ASP A 158 -1.61 13.98 16.35
N SER A 159 -0.72 13.80 17.33
CA SER A 159 0.43 12.91 17.21
C SER A 159 0.06 11.42 17.28
N GLN A 160 -1.14 11.09 17.74
CA GLN A 160 -1.63 9.71 17.88
C GLN A 160 -2.54 9.30 16.71
N ASP A 161 -2.72 10.19 15.72
CA ASP A 161 -3.59 9.92 14.59
C ASP A 161 -3.10 8.70 13.79
N PRO A 162 -3.96 7.68 13.57
CA PRO A 162 -3.51 6.42 13.01
C PRO A 162 -3.14 6.49 11.52
N GLU A 163 -3.82 7.32 10.74
CA GLU A 163 -3.54 7.51 9.31
C GLU A 163 -2.19 8.21 9.12
N LEU A 164 -1.94 9.27 9.90
CA LEU A 164 -0.65 9.95 9.95
C LEU A 164 0.47 8.97 10.30
N ASN A 165 0.31 8.23 11.39
CA ASN A 165 1.35 7.34 11.88
C ASN A 165 1.63 6.18 10.95
N LEU A 166 0.61 5.68 10.24
CA LEU A 166 0.76 4.68 9.19
C LEU A 166 1.59 5.24 8.02
N ILE A 167 1.15 6.36 7.42
CA ILE A 167 1.78 6.92 6.23
C ILE A 167 3.21 7.38 6.53
N GLN A 168 3.41 8.12 7.63
CA GLN A 168 4.73 8.58 8.04
C GLN A 168 5.67 7.40 8.35
N GLY A 169 5.18 6.36 9.03
CA GLY A 169 5.99 5.17 9.33
C GLY A 169 6.49 4.47 8.06
N TYR A 170 5.65 4.35 7.03
CA TYR A 170 6.08 3.82 5.73
C TYR A 170 7.08 4.73 5.01
N MET A 171 6.89 6.06 5.05
CA MET A 171 7.84 7.01 4.47
C MET A 171 9.20 6.91 5.18
N ASP A 172 9.22 6.88 6.50
CA ASP A 172 10.46 6.80 7.29
C ASP A 172 11.19 5.47 7.02
N LEU A 173 10.47 4.35 6.94
CA LEU A 173 11.04 3.06 6.54
C LEU A 173 11.65 3.07 5.13
N LEU A 174 11.02 3.77 4.17
CA LEU A 174 11.55 3.87 2.82
C LEU A 174 12.80 4.76 2.78
N LEU A 175 12.80 5.85 3.53
CA LEU A 175 13.92 6.78 3.59
C LEU A 175 15.13 6.18 4.30
N SER A 176 14.93 5.37 5.34
CA SER A 176 16.04 4.76 6.12
C SER A 176 16.88 3.76 5.31
N LEU A 177 16.37 3.25 4.19
CA LEU A 177 17.14 2.40 3.29
C LEU A 177 18.28 3.13 2.58
N ASN A 178 18.12 4.45 2.38
CA ASN A 178 19.02 5.22 1.53
C ASN A 178 19.56 6.49 2.22
N LEU A 179 18.99 6.88 3.36
CA LEU A 179 19.31 8.14 4.02
C LEU A 179 19.64 7.90 5.51
N PRO A 180 20.83 8.33 5.97
CA PRO A 180 21.34 8.00 7.31
C PRO A 180 20.60 8.69 8.46
N PHE A 181 19.70 9.63 8.16
CA PHE A 181 18.96 10.38 9.17
C PHE A 181 17.61 9.76 9.53
N SER A 182 17.11 8.78 8.77
CA SER A 182 15.87 8.08 9.10
C SER A 182 16.18 6.80 9.89
N ASP A 183 15.52 6.63 11.03
CA ASP A 183 15.70 5.49 11.92
C ASP A 183 14.58 4.46 11.73
N SER A 184 14.93 3.33 11.11
CA SER A 184 14.01 2.20 10.90
C SER A 184 13.38 1.69 12.20
N THR A 185 14.10 1.71 13.32
CA THR A 185 13.60 1.23 14.62
C THR A 185 12.55 2.18 15.17
N LYS A 186 12.76 3.49 15.01
CA LYS A 186 11.75 4.51 15.36
C LYS A 186 10.50 4.35 14.51
N ALA A 187 10.65 4.17 13.20
CA ALA A 187 9.54 3.97 12.27
C ALA A 187 8.74 2.69 12.61
N ILE A 188 9.42 1.58 12.91
CA ILE A 188 8.79 0.33 13.38
C ILE A 188 7.98 0.56 14.65
N ASN A 189 8.56 1.22 15.65
CA ASN A 189 7.87 1.50 16.92
C ASN A 189 6.62 2.37 16.73
N GLN A 190 6.69 3.35 15.83
CA GLN A 190 5.55 4.20 15.49
C GLN A 190 4.42 3.40 14.84
N LEU A 191 4.75 2.58 13.83
CA LEU A 191 3.79 1.68 13.20
C LEU A 191 3.15 0.72 14.21
N GLU A 192 3.94 0.17 15.13
CA GLU A 192 3.44 -0.78 16.13
C GLU A 192 2.47 -0.13 17.12
N LYS A 193 2.74 1.10 17.57
CA LYS A 193 1.94 1.73 18.64
C LYS A 193 0.71 2.45 18.13
N GLN A 194 0.83 3.16 17.00
CA GLN A 194 -0.15 4.19 16.63
C GLN A 194 -0.81 3.95 15.27
N ALA A 195 -0.22 3.17 14.37
CA ALA A 195 -0.77 2.99 13.03
C ALA A 195 -1.94 2.01 12.97
N GLU A 196 -2.94 2.35 12.17
CA GLU A 196 -4.04 1.47 11.77
C GLU A 196 -4.26 1.58 10.26
N PRO A 197 -4.82 0.56 9.60
CA PRO A 197 -5.26 -0.72 10.18
C PRO A 197 -4.10 -1.68 10.48
N ARG A 198 -4.26 -2.52 11.52
CA ARG A 198 -3.21 -3.44 12.00
C ARG A 198 -2.59 -4.34 10.93
N TYR A 199 -3.38 -4.89 10.00
CA TYR A 199 -2.83 -5.74 8.93
C TYR A 199 -1.75 -5.01 8.11
N LEU A 200 -1.95 -3.72 7.85
CA LEU A 200 -1.03 -2.91 7.05
C LEU A 200 0.14 -2.39 7.88
N ALA A 201 -0.09 -2.07 9.15
CA ALA A 201 0.99 -1.74 10.08
C ALA A 201 1.94 -2.92 10.28
N TYR A 202 1.42 -4.13 10.54
CA TYR A 202 2.21 -5.36 10.69
C TYR A 202 3.01 -5.69 9.44
N ARG A 203 2.41 -5.52 8.25
CA ARG A 203 3.12 -5.67 6.98
C ARG A 203 4.32 -4.70 6.89
N GLY A 204 4.14 -3.43 7.25
CA GLY A 204 5.20 -2.43 7.22
C GLY A 204 6.33 -2.76 8.19
N ILE A 205 5.99 -3.18 9.40
CA ILE A 205 6.95 -3.61 10.42
C ILE A 205 7.75 -4.84 9.95
N ALA A 206 7.09 -5.82 9.33
CA ALA A 206 7.76 -6.99 8.76
C ALA A 206 8.79 -6.60 7.68
N VAL A 207 8.45 -5.64 6.81
CA VAL A 207 9.38 -5.07 5.83
C VAL A 207 10.56 -4.38 6.53
N GLY A 208 10.29 -3.57 7.55
CA GLY A 208 11.33 -2.91 8.34
C GLY A 208 12.33 -3.89 8.95
N TYR A 209 11.85 -4.93 9.64
CA TYR A 209 12.71 -5.96 10.22
C TYR A 209 13.47 -6.77 9.16
N LYS A 210 12.83 -7.10 8.03
CA LYS A 210 13.51 -7.75 6.90
C LYS A 210 14.69 -6.92 6.40
N ASN A 211 14.50 -5.62 6.26
CA ASN A 211 15.55 -4.70 5.79
C ASN A 211 16.68 -4.50 6.82
N LEU A 212 16.39 -4.69 8.11
CA LEU A 212 17.39 -4.73 9.18
C LEU A 212 18.11 -6.10 9.30
N GLY A 213 17.77 -7.09 8.46
CA GLY A 213 18.30 -8.45 8.55
C GLY A 213 17.77 -9.26 9.76
N GLN A 214 16.75 -8.74 10.45
CA GLN A 214 16.13 -9.37 11.62
C GLN A 214 15.03 -10.34 11.18
N GLN A 215 15.44 -11.49 10.62
CA GLN A 215 14.56 -12.44 9.94
C GLN A 215 13.46 -13.03 10.84
N GLU A 216 13.76 -13.36 12.10
CA GLU A 216 12.77 -13.92 13.03
C GLU A 216 11.67 -12.92 13.36
N GLN A 217 12.02 -11.66 13.66
CA GLN A 217 11.04 -10.60 13.87
C GLN A 217 10.22 -10.34 12.59
N ALA A 218 10.87 -10.31 11.43
CA ALA A 218 10.19 -10.13 10.16
C ALA A 218 9.15 -11.24 9.89
N LEU A 219 9.51 -12.50 10.17
CA LEU A 219 8.61 -13.64 10.04
C LEU A 219 7.44 -13.53 11.03
N SER A 220 7.71 -13.23 12.30
CA SER A 220 6.67 -13.03 13.32
C SER A 220 5.64 -11.97 12.94
N TYR A 221 6.09 -10.82 12.43
CA TYR A 221 5.19 -9.76 11.98
C TYR A 221 4.46 -10.09 10.67
N THR A 222 5.06 -10.92 9.82
CA THR A 222 4.37 -11.45 8.64
C THR A 222 3.21 -12.36 9.05
N GLU A 223 3.38 -13.19 10.08
CA GLU A 223 2.29 -14.02 10.63
C GLU A 223 1.18 -13.18 11.23
N LYS A 224 1.51 -12.12 11.98
CA LYS A 224 0.50 -11.17 12.50
C LYS A 224 -0.26 -10.48 11.37
N ALA A 225 0.41 -10.12 10.28
CA ALA A 225 -0.26 -9.55 9.11
C ALA A 225 -1.20 -10.58 8.44
N LEU A 226 -0.77 -11.84 8.33
CA LEU A 226 -1.60 -12.92 7.79
C LEU A 226 -2.75 -13.32 8.73
N SER A 227 -2.64 -13.17 10.06
CA SER A 227 -3.79 -13.45 10.93
C SER A 227 -4.95 -12.47 10.69
N GLU A 228 -4.64 -11.23 10.31
CA GLU A 228 -5.62 -10.20 9.96
C GLU A 228 -6.05 -10.25 8.47
N ALA A 229 -5.14 -10.65 7.57
CA ALA A 229 -5.39 -10.78 6.13
C ALA A 229 -4.81 -12.11 5.57
N PRO A 230 -5.47 -13.26 5.82
CA PRO A 230 -4.90 -14.61 5.61
C PRO A 230 -4.41 -14.94 4.21
N ASN A 231 -5.01 -14.34 3.20
CA ASN A 231 -4.72 -14.62 1.80
C ASN A 231 -4.02 -13.46 1.10
N HIS A 232 -3.51 -12.45 1.81
CA HIS A 232 -2.94 -11.29 1.15
C HIS A 232 -1.68 -11.67 0.34
N PRO A 233 -1.70 -11.56 -1.01
CA PRO A 233 -0.66 -12.09 -1.88
C PRO A 233 0.73 -11.51 -1.60
N GLU A 234 0.83 -10.21 -1.32
CA GLU A 234 2.13 -9.60 -1.01
C GLU A 234 2.69 -9.97 0.37
N VAL A 235 1.83 -10.28 1.35
CA VAL A 235 2.28 -10.73 2.67
C VAL A 235 2.74 -12.18 2.59
N LEU A 236 2.03 -13.02 1.82
CA LEU A 236 2.46 -14.37 1.47
C LEU A 236 3.82 -14.33 0.74
N TYR A 237 3.98 -13.43 -0.22
CA TYR A 237 5.25 -13.21 -0.90
C TYR A 237 6.35 -12.76 0.07
N LEU A 238 6.09 -11.77 0.92
CA LEU A 238 7.06 -11.31 1.93
C LEU A 238 7.54 -12.46 2.82
N LYS A 239 6.63 -13.34 3.25
CA LYS A 239 6.95 -14.56 3.99
C LYS A 239 7.89 -15.47 3.20
N ALA A 240 7.56 -15.71 1.93
CA ALA A 240 8.38 -16.51 1.03
C ALA A 240 9.80 -15.94 0.88
N GLN A 241 9.94 -14.62 0.75
CA GLN A 241 11.26 -13.97 0.65
C GLN A 241 12.10 -14.19 1.91
N ILE A 242 11.51 -14.03 3.10
CA ILE A 242 12.20 -14.19 4.39
C ILE A 242 12.67 -15.63 4.55
N LEU A 243 11.78 -16.60 4.30
CA LEU A 243 12.08 -18.03 4.37
C LEU A 243 13.14 -18.45 3.34
N ALA A 244 13.06 -17.93 2.11
CA ALA A 244 14.04 -18.23 1.06
C ALA A 244 15.44 -17.71 1.43
N GLU A 245 15.54 -16.51 2.03
CA GLU A 245 16.83 -15.98 2.48
C GLU A 245 17.38 -16.74 3.70
N GLN A 246 16.53 -17.13 4.66
CA GLN A 246 16.89 -18.03 5.75
C GLN A 246 17.43 -19.36 5.22
N GLY A 247 16.67 -20.02 4.33
CA GLY A 247 17.06 -21.28 3.73
C GLY A 247 18.35 -21.18 2.92
N LYS A 248 18.54 -20.10 2.17
CA LYS A 248 19.79 -19.84 1.42
C LYS A 248 20.99 -19.70 2.36
N LYS A 249 20.85 -19.00 3.48
CA LYS A 249 21.90 -18.86 4.49
C LYS A 249 22.25 -20.22 5.11
N LEU A 250 21.24 -20.96 5.52
CA LEU A 250 21.38 -22.31 6.08
C LEU A 250 22.05 -23.28 5.10
N GLN A 251 21.70 -23.22 3.82
CA GLN A 251 22.33 -24.02 2.77
C GLN A 251 23.82 -23.64 2.60
N ALA A 252 24.17 -22.36 2.67
CA ALA A 252 25.55 -21.88 2.56
C ALA A 252 26.43 -22.29 3.76
N GLU A 253 25.83 -22.52 4.92
CA GLU A 253 26.50 -23.02 6.14
C GLU A 253 26.79 -24.54 6.09
N ASN A 254 26.90 -25.12 4.88
CA ASN A 254 27.25 -26.51 4.57
C ASN A 254 26.26 -27.56 5.11
N GLN A 255 24.96 -27.29 5.03
CA GLN A 255 23.95 -28.32 5.25
C GLN A 255 23.95 -29.33 4.09
N THR A 256 24.03 -30.63 4.43
CA THR A 256 24.00 -31.73 3.46
C THR A 256 22.60 -32.00 2.89
N THR A 257 21.57 -31.37 3.46
CA THR A 257 20.16 -31.52 3.09
C THR A 257 19.56 -30.20 2.67
N THR A 258 18.54 -30.24 1.80
CA THR A 258 17.76 -29.05 1.44
C THR A 258 17.05 -28.49 2.67
N PRO A 259 17.32 -27.24 3.08
CA PRO A 259 16.69 -26.64 4.25
C PRO A 259 15.16 -26.59 4.09
N THR A 260 14.43 -26.91 5.17
CA THR A 260 12.96 -26.89 5.19
C THR A 260 12.40 -25.53 4.79
N GLN A 261 13.08 -24.43 5.15
CA GLN A 261 12.68 -23.07 4.83
C GLN A 261 12.61 -22.80 3.32
N LEU A 262 13.45 -23.45 2.50
CA LEU A 262 13.35 -23.32 1.04
C LEU A 262 12.03 -23.95 0.53
N LYS A 263 11.64 -25.10 1.11
CA LYS A 263 10.38 -25.78 0.76
C LYS A 263 9.17 -24.97 1.22
N GLU A 264 9.20 -24.43 2.44
CA GLU A 264 8.14 -23.55 2.93
C GLU A 264 8.04 -22.28 2.08
N ALA A 265 9.17 -21.67 1.71
CA ALA A 265 9.18 -20.53 0.79
C ALA A 265 8.49 -20.87 -0.54
N GLN A 266 8.76 -22.05 -1.11
CA GLN A 266 8.13 -22.52 -2.34
C GLN A 266 6.60 -22.56 -2.24
N GLU A 267 6.06 -23.03 -1.11
CA GLU A 267 4.61 -23.04 -0.88
C GLU A 267 4.02 -21.63 -0.86
N TYR A 268 4.67 -20.69 -0.18
CA TYR A 268 4.19 -19.32 -0.07
C TYR A 268 4.33 -18.53 -1.39
N PHE A 269 5.39 -18.76 -2.16
CA PHE A 269 5.49 -18.27 -3.55
C PHE A 269 4.31 -18.77 -4.39
N THR A 270 4.01 -20.07 -4.31
CA THR A 270 2.91 -20.69 -5.07
C THR A 270 1.55 -20.09 -4.66
N LYS A 271 1.30 -19.91 -3.36
CA LYS A 271 0.07 -19.29 -2.85
C LYS A 271 -0.08 -17.83 -3.32
N SER A 272 1.02 -17.07 -3.35
CA SER A 272 1.02 -15.69 -3.86
C SER A 272 0.74 -15.63 -5.36
N LEU A 273 1.43 -16.44 -6.16
CA LEU A 273 1.25 -16.50 -7.62
C LEU A 273 -0.09 -17.10 -8.06
N GLY A 274 -0.76 -17.86 -7.19
CA GLY A 274 -2.16 -18.26 -7.37
C GLY A 274 -3.11 -17.07 -7.54
N GLN A 275 -2.70 -15.86 -7.11
CA GLN A 275 -3.44 -14.61 -7.24
C GLN A 275 -2.79 -13.64 -8.25
N SER A 276 -2.00 -14.16 -9.19
CA SER A 276 -1.25 -13.35 -10.15
C SER A 276 -2.11 -12.39 -10.98
N GLU A 277 -3.34 -12.76 -11.34
CA GLU A 277 -4.22 -11.93 -12.19
C GLU A 277 -4.72 -10.63 -11.54
N GLN A 278 -4.65 -10.52 -10.22
CA GLN A 278 -5.07 -9.33 -9.46
C GLN A 278 -3.88 -8.43 -9.06
N LEU A 279 -2.66 -8.83 -9.38
CA LEU A 279 -1.42 -8.12 -9.05
C LEU A 279 -0.87 -7.36 -10.27
N PRO A 280 -0.10 -6.26 -10.05
CA PRO A 280 0.66 -5.62 -11.12
C PRO A 280 1.66 -6.59 -11.77
N LYS A 281 1.77 -6.58 -13.10
CA LYS A 281 2.57 -7.59 -13.83
C LYS A 281 4.05 -7.63 -13.42
N ARG A 282 4.64 -6.46 -13.13
CA ARG A 282 6.04 -6.36 -12.68
C ARG A 282 6.24 -7.05 -11.34
N LEU A 283 5.26 -6.95 -10.43
CA LEU A 283 5.30 -7.66 -9.16
C LEU A 283 5.20 -9.17 -9.40
N VAL A 284 4.28 -9.63 -10.24
CA VAL A 284 4.16 -11.06 -10.59
C VAL A 284 5.46 -11.60 -11.19
N ALA A 285 6.07 -10.86 -12.10
CA ALA A 285 7.35 -11.21 -12.69
C ALA A 285 8.44 -11.37 -11.61
N GLN A 286 8.52 -10.44 -10.66
CA GLN A 286 9.47 -10.52 -9.54
C GLN A 286 9.22 -11.74 -8.65
N ILE A 287 7.97 -11.99 -8.23
CA ILE A 287 7.61 -13.15 -7.40
C ILE A 287 7.98 -14.44 -8.11
N PHE A 288 7.65 -14.55 -9.39
CA PHE A 288 7.98 -15.71 -10.24
C PHE A 288 9.49 -15.92 -10.36
N TYR A 289 10.25 -14.85 -10.61
CA TYR A 289 11.71 -14.91 -10.69
C TYR A 289 12.32 -15.47 -9.39
N GLU A 290 11.88 -14.95 -8.24
CA GLU A 290 12.38 -15.40 -6.94
C GLU A 290 11.99 -16.85 -6.64
N GLN A 291 10.77 -17.27 -7.00
CA GLN A 291 10.36 -18.68 -6.92
C GLN A 291 11.25 -19.58 -7.77
N CYS A 292 11.51 -19.21 -9.03
CA CYS A 292 12.39 -19.95 -9.92
C CYS A 292 13.80 -20.11 -9.34
N LYS A 293 14.36 -19.02 -8.78
CA LYS A 293 15.66 -19.06 -8.11
C LYS A 293 15.64 -19.93 -6.85
N ASN A 294 14.52 -19.93 -6.12
CA ASN A 294 14.32 -20.80 -4.95
C ASN A 294 14.29 -22.28 -5.36
N LEU A 295 13.56 -22.64 -6.43
CA LEU A 295 13.51 -23.99 -6.96
C LEU A 295 14.89 -24.51 -7.39
N ASN A 296 15.67 -23.70 -8.12
CA ASN A 296 17.04 -24.05 -8.48
C ASN A 296 17.92 -24.41 -7.26
N ARG A 297 17.64 -23.84 -6.08
CA ARG A 297 18.34 -24.20 -4.83
C ARG A 297 17.82 -25.49 -4.20
N ILE A 298 16.54 -25.80 -4.37
CA ILE A 298 15.89 -26.99 -3.83
C ILE A 298 16.35 -28.24 -4.57
N ASP A 299 16.34 -28.19 -5.90
CA ASP A 299 16.57 -29.35 -6.77
C ASP A 299 17.92 -29.32 -7.50
N HIS A 300 18.75 -28.31 -7.21
CA HIS A 300 20.08 -28.14 -7.80
C HIS A 300 20.08 -28.02 -9.33
N GLN A 301 18.99 -27.52 -9.93
CA GLN A 301 18.91 -27.23 -11.36
C GLN A 301 19.33 -25.79 -11.69
N SER A 302 19.53 -25.53 -13.00
CA SER A 302 19.86 -24.20 -13.52
C SER A 302 18.81 -23.75 -14.54
N ARG A 303 17.57 -23.52 -14.08
CA ARG A 303 16.51 -22.95 -14.91
C ARG A 303 16.87 -21.52 -15.37
N PRO A 304 16.49 -21.13 -16.60
CA PRO A 304 16.71 -19.78 -17.12
C PRO A 304 15.68 -18.79 -16.54
N CYS A 305 15.79 -18.47 -15.25
CA CYS A 305 14.80 -17.65 -14.54
C CYS A 305 14.62 -16.24 -15.12
N ASP A 306 15.67 -15.63 -15.68
CA ASP A 306 15.59 -14.30 -16.29
C ASP A 306 14.72 -14.28 -17.56
N PRO A 307 14.99 -15.11 -18.59
CA PRO A 307 14.08 -15.22 -19.74
C PRO A 307 12.64 -15.56 -19.36
N LEU A 308 12.44 -16.47 -18.40
CA LEU A 308 11.09 -16.84 -17.98
C LEU A 308 10.36 -15.67 -17.30
N ARG A 309 11.02 -14.92 -16.41
CA ARG A 309 10.48 -13.69 -15.84
C ARG A 309 10.09 -12.68 -16.93
N ASP A 310 10.96 -12.51 -17.92
CA ASP A 310 10.77 -11.48 -18.95
C ASP A 310 9.52 -11.76 -19.80
N THR A 311 9.15 -13.04 -20.02
CA THR A 311 7.86 -13.37 -20.67
C THR A 311 6.62 -12.83 -19.93
N ILE A 312 6.68 -12.73 -18.60
CA ILE A 312 5.60 -12.15 -17.77
C ILE A 312 5.65 -10.63 -17.83
N LYS A 313 6.85 -10.06 -17.68
CA LYS A 313 7.07 -8.60 -17.67
C LYS A 313 6.65 -7.95 -18.99
N ASP A 314 6.97 -8.61 -20.10
CA ASP A 314 6.77 -8.10 -21.45
C ASP A 314 5.37 -8.47 -22.01
N ALA A 315 4.57 -9.20 -21.25
CA ALA A 315 3.19 -9.50 -21.60
C ALA A 315 2.34 -8.22 -21.71
N ASN A 316 1.36 -8.27 -22.62
CA ASN A 316 0.40 -7.18 -22.83
C ASN A 316 -0.50 -6.98 -21.61
N GLY A 317 -0.81 -5.73 -21.30
CA GLY A 317 -1.65 -5.34 -20.16
C GLY A 317 -0.85 -4.85 -18.95
N LEU A 318 -1.58 -4.50 -17.88
CA LEU A 318 -1.03 -3.96 -16.63
C LEU A 318 -0.93 -5.03 -15.53
N TRP A 319 -1.81 -6.03 -15.60
CA TRP A 319 -1.97 -7.07 -14.59
C TRP A 319 -1.20 -8.32 -14.96
N GLY A 320 -0.86 -9.14 -13.97
CA GLY A 320 -0.27 -10.44 -14.21
C GLY A 320 -1.18 -11.37 -15.03
N PRO A 321 -0.61 -12.38 -15.70
CA PRO A 321 -1.38 -13.45 -16.32
C PRO A 321 -2.09 -14.29 -15.25
N MET A 322 -3.06 -15.12 -15.66
CA MET A 322 -3.64 -16.12 -14.75
C MET A 322 -2.58 -17.13 -14.31
N ALA A 323 -2.76 -17.75 -13.15
CA ALA A 323 -1.78 -18.69 -12.60
C ALA A 323 -1.47 -19.87 -13.54
N ASN A 324 -2.46 -20.35 -14.29
CA ASN A 324 -2.30 -21.42 -15.29
C ASN A 324 -1.65 -20.96 -16.62
N GLN A 325 -1.43 -19.65 -16.79
CA GLN A 325 -0.75 -19.05 -17.94
C GLN A 325 0.69 -18.64 -17.61
N LEU A 326 1.13 -18.79 -16.36
CA LEU A 326 2.52 -18.56 -15.99
C LEU A 326 3.45 -19.57 -16.69
N PRO A 327 4.72 -19.20 -16.97
CA PRO A 327 5.69 -20.13 -17.51
C PRO A 327 5.88 -21.33 -16.57
N GLN A 328 6.19 -22.49 -17.15
CA GLN A 328 6.39 -23.71 -16.37
C GLN A 328 7.76 -23.70 -15.67
N LEU A 329 7.80 -24.18 -14.42
CA LEU A 329 8.99 -24.32 -13.57
C LEU A 329 9.23 -25.78 -13.18
#